data_AF-A0A1Q3AFZ5-F1
#
_entry.id   AF-A0A1Q3AFZ5-F1
#
_cell.length_a   1.000
_cell.length_b   1.000
_cell.length_c   1.000
_cell.angle_alpha   90.00
_cell.angle_beta   90.00
_cell.angle_gamma   90.00
#
_symmetry.space_group_name_H-M   'P 1'
#
loop_
_entity.id
_entity.type
_entity.pdbx_description
1 polymer ?
#
loop_
_entity_poly.entity_id
_entity_poly.type
_entity_poly.pdbx_seq_one_letter_code
_entity_poly.pdbx_strand_id
1 'polypeptide(L)'
;MSVESFLKSKVSLREKLTNDDNTESLRENALELQTQLNQISKELPPHDLQKYSKELDELVKDINARVPPQVVKLQFKKKPKPRLFQNRSRKVENIQSATQSQMVSDQDFNVEQATTTYENLQRCSIIGTRPIKDSGSLTFKDLESCTINLYEPIFREGSIVVSNCSDCSIYIHTGRETQLRLHDLKGCKLMIRPSQAPQRIVMERCRECIFHEVCEPWITIQEFDNLALTQEGPRNYAFKPLEDWW
;
A
#
# COMPACT_ATOMS: atom_id res chain seq x y z
N MET A 1 -3.41 -10.56 42.02
CA MET A 1 -2.03 -10.77 41.55
C MET A 1 -1.21 -9.58 42.03
N SER A 2 -0.08 -9.78 42.69
CA SER A 2 0.75 -8.68 43.23
C SER A 2 1.90 -8.34 42.29
N VAL A 3 2.37 -7.09 42.35
CA VAL A 3 3.54 -6.60 41.58
C VAL A 3 4.80 -7.44 41.85
N GLU A 4 4.97 -7.95 43.08
CA GLU A 4 6.07 -8.84 43.45
C GLU A 4 6.02 -10.19 42.72
N SER A 5 4.83 -10.74 42.50
CA SER A 5 4.64 -11.98 41.73
C SER A 5 5.04 -11.79 40.26
N PHE A 6 4.71 -10.65 39.67
CA PHE A 6 5.09 -10.31 38.30
C PHE A 6 6.61 -10.15 38.15
N LEU A 7 7.27 -9.47 39.09
CA LEU A 7 8.72 -9.29 39.07
C LEU A 7 9.47 -10.62 39.20
N LYS A 8 8.99 -11.53 40.06
CA LYS A 8 9.57 -12.87 40.23
C LYS A 8 9.44 -13.72 38.95
N SER A 9 8.27 -13.68 38.31
CA SER A 9 8.03 -14.39 37.03
C SER A 9 8.88 -13.81 35.89
N LYS A 10 9.09 -12.48 35.86
CA LYS A 10 9.97 -11.82 34.88
C LYS A 10 11.44 -12.24 35.01
N VAL A 11 11.95 -12.31 36.25
CA VAL A 11 13.33 -12.76 36.52
C VAL A 11 13.49 -14.22 36.11
N SER A 12 12.52 -15.08 36.45
CA SER A 12 12.53 -16.49 36.04
C SER A 12 12.52 -16.66 34.51
N LEU A 13 11.77 -15.83 33.77
CA LEU A 13 11.79 -15.88 32.30
C LEU A 13 13.13 -15.45 31.71
N ARG A 14 13.80 -14.44 32.30
CA ARG A 14 15.15 -14.03 31.90
C ARG A 14 16.18 -15.14 32.14
N GLU A 15 16.11 -15.83 33.29
CA GLU A 15 17.00 -16.95 33.60
C GLU A 15 16.77 -18.16 32.68
N LYS A 16 15.50 -18.47 32.37
CA LYS A 16 15.14 -19.52 31.41
C LYS A 16 15.59 -19.18 29.98
N LEU A 17 15.53 -17.89 29.62
CA LEU A 17 16.08 -17.42 28.35
C LEU A 17 17.60 -17.63 28.32
N THR A 18 18.35 -17.37 29.38
CA THR A 18 19.80 -17.64 29.40
C THR A 18 20.18 -19.11 29.37
N ASN A 19 19.31 -20.02 29.86
CA ASN A 19 19.59 -21.46 29.98
C ASN A 19 19.12 -22.32 28.78
N ASP A 20 18.77 -21.69 27.66
CA ASP A 20 18.39 -22.31 26.38
C ASP A 20 17.20 -23.30 26.47
N ASP A 21 16.18 -22.90 27.24
CA ASP A 21 14.92 -23.62 27.37
C ASP A 21 14.08 -23.56 26.08
N ASN A 22 13.16 -24.53 25.90
CA ASN A 22 12.34 -24.67 24.69
C ASN A 22 11.64 -23.34 24.29
N THR A 23 11.91 -22.84 23.08
CA THR A 23 11.37 -21.56 22.57
C THR A 23 9.85 -21.45 22.60
N GLU A 24 9.12 -22.57 22.50
CA GLU A 24 7.65 -22.57 22.60
C GLU A 24 7.16 -22.28 24.03
N SER A 25 7.80 -22.85 25.05
CA SER A 25 7.44 -22.59 26.44
C SER A 25 7.81 -21.16 26.86
N LEU A 26 8.89 -20.60 26.31
CA LEU A 26 9.28 -19.20 26.54
C LEU A 26 8.24 -18.21 25.97
N ARG A 27 7.64 -18.52 24.82
CA ARG A 27 6.56 -17.69 24.24
C ARG A 27 5.28 -17.74 25.06
N GLU A 28 4.91 -18.93 25.53
CA GLU A 28 3.72 -19.10 26.39
C GLU A 28 3.88 -18.32 27.70
N ASN A 29 5.06 -18.42 28.34
CA ASN A 29 5.39 -17.66 29.54
C ASN A 29 5.42 -16.13 29.30
N ALA A 30 5.85 -15.67 28.11
CA ALA A 30 5.84 -14.26 27.76
C ALA A 30 4.42 -13.70 27.57
N LEU A 31 3.52 -14.49 26.95
CA LEU A 31 2.10 -14.15 26.81
C LEU A 31 1.39 -14.12 28.16
N GLU A 32 1.75 -15.04 29.06
CA GLU A 32 1.23 -15.05 30.43
C GLU A 32 1.68 -13.79 31.19
N LEU A 33 2.95 -13.41 31.08
CA LEU A 33 3.48 -12.17 31.69
C LEU A 33 2.82 -10.91 31.13
N GLN A 34 2.51 -10.87 29.82
CA GLN A 34 1.79 -9.75 29.21
C GLN A 34 0.36 -9.65 29.76
N THR A 35 -0.29 -10.80 29.98
CA THR A 35 -1.62 -10.87 30.61
C THR A 35 -1.56 -10.39 32.06
N GLN A 36 -0.52 -10.78 32.81
CA GLN A 36 -0.29 -10.34 34.18
C GLN A 36 0.00 -8.83 34.26
N LEU A 37 0.81 -8.28 33.34
CA LEU A 37 1.09 -6.84 33.25
C LEU A 37 -0.18 -6.03 33.00
N ASN A 38 -1.05 -6.49 32.10
CA ASN A 38 -2.33 -5.85 31.83
C ASN A 38 -3.27 -5.87 33.04
N GLN A 39 -3.22 -6.91 33.88
CA GLN A 39 -4.01 -7.00 35.10
C GLN A 39 -3.53 -6.04 36.19
N ILE A 40 -2.21 -5.87 36.35
CA ILE A 40 -1.63 -4.95 37.35
C ILE A 40 -1.46 -3.52 36.82
N SER A 41 -1.76 -3.27 35.55
CA SER A 41 -1.56 -1.97 34.88
C SER A 41 -2.30 -0.81 35.54
N LYS A 42 -3.44 -1.09 36.19
CA LYS A 42 -4.25 -0.10 36.90
C LYS A 42 -3.67 0.31 38.25
N GLU A 43 -2.77 -0.48 38.80
CA GLU A 43 -2.14 -0.27 40.11
C GLU A 43 -0.71 0.28 39.99
N LEU A 44 -0.19 0.41 38.76
CA LEU A 44 1.16 0.86 38.48
C LEU A 44 1.20 2.34 38.06
N PRO A 45 2.21 3.11 38.50
CA PRO A 45 2.50 4.42 37.94
C PRO A 45 2.77 4.32 36.42
N PRO A 46 2.34 5.31 35.61
CA PRO A 46 2.51 5.29 34.15
C PRO A 46 3.96 5.08 33.69
N HIS A 47 4.92 5.62 34.43
CA HIS A 47 6.35 5.48 34.17
C HIS A 47 6.81 4.01 34.30
N ASP A 48 6.33 3.30 35.31
CA ASP A 48 6.74 1.91 35.57
C ASP A 48 6.03 0.94 34.61
N LEU A 49 4.78 1.23 34.24
CA LEU A 49 4.07 0.49 33.20
C LEU A 49 4.81 0.56 31.86
N GLN A 50 5.25 1.75 31.45
CA GLN A 50 6.01 1.95 30.22
C GLN A 50 7.36 1.22 30.27
N LYS A 51 8.05 1.28 31.42
CA LYS A 51 9.31 0.56 31.64
C LYS A 51 9.12 -0.96 31.50
N TYR A 52 8.13 -1.53 32.18
CA TYR A 52 7.89 -2.98 32.14
C TYR A 52 7.37 -3.48 30.79
N SER A 53 6.56 -2.67 30.08
CA SER A 53 6.16 -2.99 28.70
C SER A 53 7.37 -3.07 27.79
N LYS A 54 8.25 -2.06 27.85
CA LYS A 54 9.46 -2.02 27.01
C LYS A 54 10.40 -3.19 27.29
N GLU A 55 10.62 -3.53 28.57
CA GLU A 55 11.45 -4.67 28.95
C GLU A 55 10.85 -6.02 28.50
N LEU A 56 9.52 -6.13 28.43
CA LEU A 56 8.82 -7.32 27.94
C LEU A 56 8.88 -7.43 26.42
N ASP A 57 8.78 -6.31 25.71
CA ASP A 57 8.94 -6.26 24.25
C ASP A 57 10.36 -6.64 23.82
N GLU A 58 11.38 -6.19 24.57
CA GLU A 58 12.78 -6.60 24.38
C GLU A 58 12.96 -8.11 24.59
N LEU A 59 12.35 -8.67 25.65
CA LEU A 59 12.36 -10.11 25.93
C LEU A 59 11.69 -10.93 24.80
N VAL A 60 10.54 -10.50 24.31
CA VAL A 60 9.85 -11.16 23.19
C VAL A 60 10.67 -11.09 21.91
N LYS A 61 11.34 -9.97 21.67
CA LYS A 61 12.24 -9.79 20.53
C LYS A 61 13.42 -10.76 20.61
N ASP A 62 14.02 -10.94 21.79
CA ASP A 62 15.14 -11.86 22.00
C ASP A 62 14.70 -13.33 21.85
N ILE A 63 13.51 -13.69 22.33
CA ILE A 63 12.91 -15.03 22.12
C ILE A 63 12.71 -15.29 20.61
N ASN A 64 12.21 -14.29 19.88
CA ASN A 64 11.97 -14.43 18.44
C ASN A 64 13.27 -14.44 17.61
N ALA A 65 14.34 -13.79 18.09
CA ALA A 65 15.65 -13.83 17.46
C ALA A 65 16.34 -15.20 17.54
N ARG A 66 15.98 -16.03 18.53
CA ARG A 66 16.46 -17.43 18.66
C ARG A 66 15.76 -18.41 17.75
N VAL A 67 14.60 -18.05 17.20
CA VAL A 67 13.95 -18.88 16.19
C VAL A 67 14.61 -18.56 14.86
N PRO A 68 15.31 -19.52 14.20
CA PRO A 68 15.85 -19.29 12.88
C PRO A 68 14.70 -18.84 11.98
N PRO A 69 14.89 -17.80 11.15
CA PRO A 69 13.84 -17.32 10.27
C PRO A 69 13.37 -18.51 9.44
N GLN A 70 12.13 -18.97 9.68
CA GLN A 70 11.53 -19.96 8.81
C GLN A 70 11.47 -19.28 7.45
N VAL A 71 12.32 -19.74 6.53
CA VAL A 71 12.21 -19.43 5.12
C VAL A 71 10.90 -20.07 4.69
N VAL A 72 9.80 -19.35 4.87
CA VAL A 72 8.51 -19.72 4.31
C VAL A 72 8.70 -19.59 2.80
N LYS A 73 9.15 -20.67 2.17
CA LYS A 73 8.94 -20.86 0.74
C LYS A 73 7.44 -20.82 0.56
N LEU A 74 6.93 -19.69 0.09
CA LEU A 74 5.57 -19.54 -0.40
C LEU A 74 5.35 -20.60 -1.49
N GLN A 75 4.91 -21.78 -1.08
CA GLN A 75 4.45 -22.81 -1.99
C GLN A 75 3.01 -22.44 -2.34
N PHE A 76 2.87 -21.74 -3.47
CA PHE A 76 1.58 -21.62 -4.12
C PHE A 76 1.03 -23.03 -4.35
N LYS A 77 0.00 -23.42 -3.61
CA LYS A 77 -0.75 -24.65 -3.89
C LYS A 77 -1.26 -24.53 -5.32
N LYS A 78 -0.71 -25.36 -6.22
CA LYS A 78 -1.16 -25.45 -7.61
C LYS A 78 -2.67 -25.69 -7.57
N LYS A 79 -3.44 -24.78 -8.18
CA LYS A 79 -4.88 -24.94 -8.35
C LYS A 79 -5.14 -26.33 -8.98
N PRO A 80 -6.15 -27.09 -8.51
CA PRO A 80 -6.49 -28.36 -9.13
C PRO A 80 -6.82 -28.12 -10.60
N LYS A 81 -6.18 -28.91 -11.48
CA LYS A 81 -6.37 -28.80 -12.93
C LYS A 81 -7.86 -29.00 -13.27
N PRO A 82 -8.48 -28.11 -14.06
CA PRO A 82 -9.81 -28.39 -14.58
C PRO A 82 -9.74 -29.65 -15.45
N ARG A 83 -10.68 -30.57 -15.24
CA ARG A 83 -10.85 -31.75 -16.11
C ARG A 83 -11.22 -31.25 -17.49
N LEU A 84 -10.28 -31.34 -18.42
CA LEU A 84 -10.50 -31.12 -19.85
C LEU A 84 -11.46 -32.20 -20.36
N PHE A 85 -12.59 -31.75 -20.89
CA PHE A 85 -13.42 -32.53 -21.79
C PHE A 85 -12.55 -33.05 -22.94
N GLN A 86 -12.60 -34.36 -23.16
CA GLN A 86 -12.06 -34.98 -24.36
C GLN A 86 -12.77 -34.38 -25.57
N ASN A 87 -12.05 -33.62 -26.38
CA ASN A 87 -12.35 -33.49 -27.80
C ASN A 87 -11.06 -33.57 -28.60
N ARG A 88 -11.17 -34.30 -29.71
CA ARG A 88 -10.11 -34.87 -30.52
C ARG A 88 -9.23 -33.82 -31.22
N SER A 89 -7.95 -34.13 -31.30
CA SER A 89 -6.94 -33.78 -32.32
C SER A 89 -7.01 -32.40 -33.00
N ARG A 90 -5.94 -31.60 -32.79
CA ARG A 90 -4.95 -31.35 -33.85
C ARG A 90 -3.63 -30.85 -33.25
N LYS A 91 -2.55 -31.44 -33.75
CA LYS A 91 -1.15 -31.14 -33.46
C LYS A 91 -0.81 -29.79 -34.09
N VAL A 92 -0.40 -28.79 -33.30
CA VAL A 92 0.26 -27.57 -33.80
C VAL A 92 1.36 -27.18 -32.82
N GLU A 93 2.46 -26.75 -33.42
CA GLU A 93 3.80 -26.59 -32.91
C GLU A 93 3.98 -25.45 -31.90
N ASN A 94 5.13 -25.49 -31.22
CA ASN A 94 5.72 -24.40 -30.44
C ASN A 94 5.58 -23.06 -31.17
N ILE A 95 4.81 -22.14 -30.59
CA ILE A 95 4.94 -20.71 -30.87
C ILE A 95 5.10 -20.00 -29.53
N GLN A 96 6.34 -19.56 -29.27
CA GLN A 96 6.58 -18.41 -28.41
C GLN A 96 5.76 -17.25 -28.96
N SER A 97 4.76 -16.83 -28.21
CA SER A 97 4.20 -15.49 -28.34
C SER A 97 3.71 -15.09 -26.96
N ALA A 98 4.50 -14.24 -26.31
CA ALA A 98 3.96 -13.35 -25.31
C ALA A 98 2.87 -12.57 -26.03
N THR A 99 1.61 -12.87 -25.73
CA THR A 99 0.49 -12.05 -26.16
C THR A 99 0.70 -10.68 -25.52
N GLN A 100 1.28 -9.75 -26.26
CA GLN A 100 1.13 -8.33 -25.94
C GLN A 100 -0.38 -8.11 -25.86
N SER A 101 -0.88 -7.86 -24.65
CA SER A 101 -2.27 -7.46 -24.44
C SER A 101 -2.47 -6.23 -25.32
N GLN A 102 -3.28 -6.37 -26.36
CA GLN A 102 -3.50 -5.28 -27.30
C GLN A 102 -4.23 -4.17 -26.56
N MET A 103 -3.64 -2.97 -26.51
CA MET A 103 -4.25 -1.84 -25.82
C MET A 103 -5.53 -1.42 -26.54
N VAL A 104 -6.57 -1.11 -25.76
CA VAL A 104 -7.79 -0.50 -26.28
C VAL A 104 -7.50 0.96 -26.54
N SER A 105 -7.82 1.46 -27.74
CA SER A 105 -7.46 2.81 -28.15
C SER A 105 -8.66 3.67 -28.52
N ASP A 106 -8.52 4.98 -28.35
CA ASP A 106 -9.41 6.02 -28.88
C ASP A 106 -10.88 5.86 -28.42
N GLN A 107 -11.07 5.55 -27.14
CA GLN A 107 -12.39 5.35 -26.52
C GLN A 107 -12.59 6.20 -25.28
N ASP A 108 -13.84 6.57 -25.04
CA ASP A 108 -14.25 7.28 -23.83
C ASP A 108 -14.99 6.33 -22.88
N PHE A 109 -14.59 6.35 -21.62
CA PHE A 109 -15.13 5.53 -20.55
C PHE A 109 -15.77 6.41 -19.48
N ASN A 110 -17.00 6.09 -19.10
CA ASN A 110 -17.62 6.69 -17.93
C ASN A 110 -17.33 5.84 -16.68
N VAL A 111 -17.05 6.50 -15.57
CA VAL A 111 -16.95 5.84 -14.27
C VAL A 111 -18.34 5.57 -13.73
N GLU A 112 -18.78 4.32 -13.81
CA GLU A 112 -20.11 3.88 -13.38
C GLU A 112 -20.10 3.09 -12.06
N GLN A 113 -18.92 2.63 -11.65
CA GLN A 113 -18.74 1.84 -10.44
C GLN A 113 -17.64 2.44 -9.56
N ALA A 114 -17.86 2.46 -8.24
CA ALA A 114 -16.91 2.99 -7.28
C ALA A 114 -15.67 2.09 -7.09
N THR A 115 -15.74 0.83 -7.53
CA THR A 115 -14.63 -0.13 -7.48
C THR A 115 -14.42 -0.71 -8.87
N THR A 116 -13.38 -0.26 -9.58
CA THR A 116 -13.11 -0.66 -10.96
C THR A 116 -11.64 -0.43 -11.31
N THR A 117 -11.15 -1.23 -12.25
CA THR A 117 -9.85 -1.07 -12.86
C THR A 117 -10.02 -0.68 -14.33
N TYR A 118 -9.34 0.38 -14.75
CA TYR A 118 -9.17 0.76 -16.14
C TYR A 118 -7.75 0.41 -16.54
N GLU A 119 -7.58 -0.51 -17.48
CA GLU A 119 -6.25 -1.00 -17.86
C GLU A 119 -6.03 -1.22 -19.35
N ASN A 120 -4.78 -1.14 -19.78
CA ASN A 120 -4.32 -1.31 -21.16
C ASN A 120 -5.03 -0.35 -22.13
N LEU A 121 -4.98 0.96 -21.84
CA LEU A 121 -5.68 1.99 -22.62
C LEU A 121 -4.70 2.96 -23.29
N GLN A 122 -4.96 3.35 -24.53
CA GLN A 122 -4.14 4.28 -25.28
C GLN A 122 -5.00 5.39 -25.93
N ARG A 123 -4.66 6.66 -25.73
CA ARG A 123 -5.46 7.79 -26.27
C ARG A 123 -6.95 7.73 -25.88
N CYS A 124 -7.24 7.23 -24.69
CA CYS A 124 -8.60 7.11 -24.17
C CYS A 124 -8.90 8.22 -23.17
N SER A 125 -10.19 8.52 -22.97
CA SER A 125 -10.67 9.40 -21.90
C SER A 125 -11.41 8.59 -20.85
N ILE A 126 -11.18 8.85 -19.56
CA ILE A 126 -11.91 8.22 -18.47
C ILE A 126 -12.52 9.31 -17.61
N ILE A 127 -13.84 9.38 -17.60
CA ILE A 127 -14.61 10.53 -17.11
C ILE A 127 -15.49 10.10 -15.94
N GLY A 128 -15.29 10.77 -14.80
CA GLY A 128 -16.11 10.60 -13.60
C GLY A 128 -16.76 11.93 -13.21
N THR A 129 -18.09 11.99 -13.27
CA THR A 129 -18.84 13.26 -13.12
C THR A 129 -19.68 13.35 -11.84
N ARG A 130 -19.84 12.25 -11.11
CA ARG A 130 -20.68 12.22 -9.91
C ARG A 130 -20.19 11.19 -8.89
N PRO A 131 -20.47 11.41 -7.59
CA PRO A 131 -20.32 10.38 -6.57
C PRO A 131 -21.17 9.15 -6.89
N ILE A 132 -20.65 7.97 -6.59
CA ILE A 132 -21.29 6.67 -6.87
C ILE A 132 -21.61 5.91 -5.58
N LYS A 133 -20.65 5.87 -4.64
CA LYS A 133 -20.79 5.22 -3.33
C LYS A 133 -19.96 5.96 -2.29
N ASP A 134 -20.22 5.73 -1.01
CA ASP A 134 -19.40 6.31 0.06
C ASP A 134 -17.98 5.76 0.09
N SER A 135 -17.80 4.47 -0.22
CA SER A 135 -16.49 3.83 -0.28
C SER A 135 -16.18 3.22 -1.65
N GLY A 136 -14.90 3.21 -2.03
CA GLY A 136 -14.49 2.66 -3.31
C GLY A 136 -12.98 2.45 -3.49
N SER A 137 -12.62 1.89 -4.64
CA SER A 137 -11.24 1.70 -5.04
C SER A 137 -11.11 1.77 -6.57
N LEU A 138 -10.53 2.86 -7.08
CA LEU A 138 -10.25 2.99 -8.51
C LEU A 138 -8.78 2.69 -8.79
N THR A 139 -8.54 1.91 -9.84
CA THR A 139 -7.19 1.63 -10.34
C THR A 139 -7.10 2.00 -11.81
N PHE A 140 -6.06 2.75 -12.15
CA PHE A 140 -5.69 3.11 -13.53
C PHE A 140 -4.32 2.51 -13.80
N LYS A 141 -4.23 1.58 -14.75
CA LYS A 141 -3.03 0.77 -14.94
C LYS A 141 -2.66 0.56 -16.40
N ASP A 142 -1.41 0.75 -16.79
CA ASP A 142 -0.97 0.54 -18.18
C ASP A 142 -1.71 1.49 -19.15
N LEU A 143 -1.63 2.81 -18.90
CA LEU A 143 -2.25 3.85 -19.72
C LEU A 143 -1.19 4.64 -20.50
N GLU A 144 -1.45 4.95 -21.75
CA GLU A 144 -0.58 5.77 -22.59
C GLU A 144 -1.37 6.90 -23.26
N SER A 145 -0.88 8.14 -23.14
CA SER A 145 -1.53 9.31 -23.77
C SER A 145 -3.02 9.46 -23.44
N CYS A 146 -3.44 9.04 -22.24
CA CYS A 146 -4.85 9.05 -21.83
C CYS A 146 -5.19 10.30 -21.00
N THR A 147 -6.47 10.63 -20.95
CA THR A 147 -7.02 11.64 -20.05
C THR A 147 -7.84 10.98 -18.95
N ILE A 148 -7.45 11.19 -17.69
CA ILE A 148 -8.25 10.80 -16.53
C ILE A 148 -8.88 12.08 -15.99
N ASN A 149 -10.20 12.13 -15.89
CA ASN A 149 -10.91 13.31 -15.42
C ASN A 149 -12.02 12.95 -14.44
N LEU A 150 -11.71 13.03 -13.15
CA LEU A 150 -12.67 12.84 -12.06
C LEU A 150 -13.06 14.22 -11.53
N TYR A 151 -14.09 14.83 -12.13
CA TYR A 151 -14.59 16.18 -11.80
C TYR A 151 -15.05 16.30 -10.35
N GLU A 152 -15.75 15.27 -9.89
CA GLU A 152 -16.30 15.14 -8.54
C GLU A 152 -15.71 13.91 -7.84
N PRO A 153 -15.66 13.88 -6.50
CA PRO A 153 -15.25 12.69 -5.76
C PRO A 153 -16.18 11.50 -6.07
N ILE A 154 -15.64 10.46 -6.70
CA ILE A 154 -16.40 9.24 -7.03
C ILE A 154 -16.87 8.51 -5.77
N PHE A 155 -16.08 8.62 -4.70
CA PHE A 155 -16.40 8.14 -3.37
C PHE A 155 -15.77 9.03 -2.29
N ARG A 156 -16.29 8.93 -1.06
CA ARG A 156 -15.83 9.71 0.09
C ARG A 156 -14.55 9.12 0.71
N GLU A 157 -14.47 7.80 0.78
CA GLU A 157 -13.40 7.07 1.47
C GLU A 157 -12.86 5.94 0.58
N GLY A 158 -11.56 5.68 0.64
CA GLY A 158 -10.97 4.56 -0.12
C GLY A 158 -9.64 4.89 -0.76
N SER A 159 -9.39 4.35 -1.94
CA SER A 159 -8.10 4.52 -2.62
C SER A 159 -8.21 4.72 -4.13
N ILE A 160 -7.38 5.60 -4.65
CA ILE A 160 -7.13 5.75 -6.08
C ILE A 160 -5.66 5.39 -6.32
N VAL A 161 -5.43 4.46 -7.23
CA VAL A 161 -4.09 4.03 -7.63
C VAL A 161 -3.92 4.32 -9.12
N VAL A 162 -2.86 5.05 -9.47
CA VAL A 162 -2.43 5.26 -10.86
C VAL A 162 -1.07 4.61 -11.02
N SER A 163 -0.94 3.65 -11.94
CA SER A 163 0.26 2.82 -12.07
C SER A 163 0.67 2.56 -13.50
N ASN A 164 1.97 2.62 -13.80
CA ASN A 164 2.55 2.38 -15.12
C ASN A 164 1.82 3.19 -16.22
N CYS A 165 1.86 4.51 -16.09
CA CYS A 165 1.15 5.42 -17.00
C CYS A 165 2.12 6.43 -17.61
N SER A 166 2.04 6.65 -18.92
CA SER A 166 2.90 7.59 -19.64
C SER A 166 2.11 8.65 -20.41
N ASP A 167 2.62 9.88 -20.38
CA ASP A 167 2.12 11.01 -21.16
C ASP A 167 0.62 11.29 -20.95
N CYS A 168 0.11 11.02 -19.74
CA CYS A 168 -1.30 11.18 -19.41
C CYS A 168 -1.59 12.56 -18.80
N SER A 169 -2.79 13.08 -19.07
CA SER A 169 -3.37 14.24 -18.38
C SER A 169 -4.33 13.76 -17.30
N ILE A 170 -4.07 14.12 -16.04
CA ILE A 170 -4.74 13.53 -14.88
C ILE A 170 -5.35 14.65 -14.02
N TYR A 171 -6.67 14.76 -14.04
CA TYR A 171 -7.46 15.56 -13.11
C TYR A 171 -8.21 14.65 -12.14
N ILE A 172 -7.96 14.82 -10.83
CA ILE A 172 -8.62 14.03 -9.79
C ILE A 172 -9.11 14.95 -8.68
N HIS A 173 -10.43 14.97 -8.48
CA HIS A 173 -11.04 15.45 -7.25
C HIS A 173 -11.18 14.29 -6.25
N THR A 174 -10.42 14.30 -5.16
CA THR A 174 -10.45 13.19 -4.19
C THR A 174 -11.53 13.39 -3.14
N GLY A 175 -12.02 12.29 -2.57
CA GLY A 175 -12.89 12.31 -1.39
C GLY A 175 -12.15 12.72 -0.11
N ARG A 176 -12.90 12.72 1.00
CA ARG A 176 -12.43 13.14 2.33
C ARG A 176 -11.29 12.28 2.87
N GLU A 177 -11.47 10.96 2.85
CA GLU A 177 -10.51 9.97 3.38
C GLU A 177 -10.02 9.07 2.24
N THR A 178 -9.64 9.70 1.12
CA THR A 178 -9.15 8.99 -0.06
C THR A 178 -7.64 9.01 -0.11
N GLN A 179 -7.03 7.82 -0.14
CA GLN A 179 -5.61 7.67 -0.41
C GLN A 179 -5.34 7.75 -1.92
N LEU A 180 -4.44 8.64 -2.34
CA LEU A 180 -3.94 8.68 -3.72
C LEU A 180 -2.51 8.14 -3.77
N ARG A 181 -2.29 7.13 -4.62
CA ARG A 181 -0.95 6.55 -4.88
C ARG A 181 -0.62 6.63 -6.37
N LEU A 182 0.57 7.12 -6.66
CA LEU A 182 1.12 7.25 -8.00
C LEU A 182 2.36 6.35 -8.10
N HIS A 183 2.43 5.51 -9.12
CA HIS A 183 3.47 4.49 -9.25
C HIS A 183 3.94 4.33 -10.69
N ASP A 184 5.23 4.40 -10.98
CA ASP A 184 5.77 4.25 -12.35
C ASP A 184 5.10 5.20 -13.37
N LEU A 185 4.86 6.48 -13.00
CA LEU A 185 4.37 7.49 -13.94
C LEU A 185 5.52 8.15 -14.71
N LYS A 186 5.33 8.45 -16.00
CA LYS A 186 6.32 9.16 -16.81
C LYS A 186 5.69 10.26 -17.65
N GLY A 187 6.20 11.49 -17.54
CA GLY A 187 5.75 12.61 -18.39
C GLY A 187 4.29 13.04 -18.16
N CYS A 188 3.67 12.61 -17.06
CA CYS A 188 2.27 12.91 -16.78
C CYS A 188 2.07 14.33 -16.23
N LYS A 189 0.95 14.96 -16.60
CA LYS A 189 0.47 16.23 -16.04
C LYS A 189 -0.65 15.97 -15.04
N LEU A 190 -0.56 16.54 -13.84
CA LEU A 190 -1.46 16.22 -12.71
C LEU A 190 -2.07 17.46 -12.05
N MET A 191 -3.37 17.43 -11.81
CA MET A 191 -4.14 18.43 -11.06
C MET A 191 -4.99 17.67 -10.08
N ILE A 192 -4.57 17.70 -8.83
CA ILE A 192 -5.20 16.99 -7.73
C ILE A 192 -5.89 18.02 -6.85
N ARG A 193 -7.21 17.88 -6.72
CA ARG A 193 -8.05 18.72 -5.89
C ARG A 193 -8.57 17.89 -4.72
N PRO A 194 -8.04 18.06 -3.50
CA PRO A 194 -8.57 17.33 -2.37
C PRO A 194 -9.88 17.93 -1.85
N SER A 195 -10.83 17.07 -1.43
CA SER A 195 -12.02 17.52 -0.69
C SER A 195 -11.66 18.08 0.70
N GLN A 196 -10.56 17.61 1.30
CA GLN A 196 -9.99 18.15 2.53
C GLN A 196 -8.48 18.29 2.39
N ALA A 197 -7.98 19.48 2.65
CA ALA A 197 -6.55 19.79 2.60
C ALA A 197 -5.93 19.88 4.00
N PRO A 198 -4.61 19.60 4.13
CA PRO A 198 -3.72 19.09 3.09
C PRO A 198 -3.89 17.58 2.86
N GLN A 199 -3.79 17.14 1.59
CA GLN A 199 -3.80 15.72 1.24
C GLN A 199 -2.39 15.20 0.97
N ARG A 200 -2.05 14.05 1.55
CA ARG A 200 -0.79 13.36 1.26
C ARG A 200 -0.93 12.43 0.05
N ILE A 201 -0.04 12.58 -0.92
CA ILE A 201 0.07 11.73 -2.11
C ILE A 201 1.34 10.89 -1.97
N VAL A 202 1.22 9.58 -2.15
CA VAL A 202 2.38 8.70 -2.20
C VAL A 202 2.84 8.56 -3.64
N MET A 203 4.12 8.82 -3.90
CA MET A 203 4.70 8.72 -5.24
C MET A 203 5.87 7.74 -5.23
N GLU A 204 5.92 6.85 -6.20
CA GLU A 204 7.00 5.87 -6.36
C GLU A 204 7.33 5.64 -7.84
N ARG A 205 8.60 5.60 -8.19
CA ARG A 205 9.25 5.45 -9.48
C ARG A 205 8.68 6.33 -10.58
N CYS A 206 8.14 7.48 -10.18
CA CYS A 206 7.61 8.46 -11.11
C CYS A 206 8.75 9.33 -11.65
N ARG A 207 8.62 9.87 -12.85
CA ARG A 207 9.63 10.74 -13.49
C ARG A 207 8.94 11.78 -14.36
N GLU A 208 9.54 12.96 -14.47
CA GLU A 208 9.07 14.03 -15.36
C GLU A 208 7.58 14.40 -15.12
N CYS A 209 7.10 14.20 -13.89
CA CYS A 209 5.71 14.48 -13.55
C CYS A 209 5.55 15.97 -13.23
N ILE A 210 4.52 16.59 -13.79
CA ILE A 210 4.25 18.01 -13.58
C ILE A 210 2.91 18.15 -12.86
N PHE A 211 2.95 18.63 -11.63
CA PHE A 211 1.76 19.05 -10.92
C PHE A 211 1.42 20.49 -11.28
N HIS A 212 0.13 20.79 -11.42
CA HIS A 212 -0.29 22.18 -11.56
C HIS A 212 0.08 22.95 -10.28
N GLU A 213 0.66 24.14 -10.43
CA GLU A 213 1.05 25.01 -9.30
C GLU A 213 -0.10 25.27 -8.29
N VAL A 214 -1.36 25.32 -8.73
CA VAL A 214 -2.53 25.47 -7.87
C VAL A 214 -2.62 24.37 -6.81
N CYS A 215 -2.07 23.17 -7.08
CA CYS A 215 -2.07 22.07 -6.14
C CYS A 215 -1.09 22.26 -4.97
N GLU A 216 -0.03 23.05 -5.15
CA GLU A 216 1.08 23.18 -4.20
C GLU A 216 0.65 23.44 -2.74
N PRO A 217 -0.28 24.38 -2.44
CA PRO A 217 -0.72 24.60 -1.06
C PRO A 217 -1.64 23.49 -0.50
N TRP A 218 -2.20 22.61 -1.34
CA TRP A 218 -3.22 21.64 -0.94
C TRP A 218 -2.71 20.21 -0.82
N ILE A 219 -1.54 19.91 -1.39
CA ILE A 219 -1.00 18.55 -1.40
C ILE A 219 0.41 18.48 -0.80
N THR A 220 0.76 17.32 -0.27
CA THR A 220 2.12 16.98 0.12
C THR A 220 2.51 15.69 -0.57
N ILE A 221 3.60 15.71 -1.34
CA ILE A 221 4.07 14.53 -2.08
C ILE A 221 5.13 13.81 -1.23
N GLN A 222 4.88 12.53 -0.94
CA GLN A 222 5.80 11.64 -0.25
C GLN A 222 6.42 10.67 -1.26
N GLU A 223 7.68 10.89 -1.63
CA GLU A 223 8.43 10.02 -2.55
C GLU A 223 8.99 8.79 -1.84
N PHE A 224 8.81 7.60 -2.41
CA PHE A 224 9.25 6.31 -1.86
C PHE A 224 10.43 5.67 -2.62
N ASP A 225 11.09 6.44 -3.50
CA ASP A 225 12.10 5.90 -4.43
C ASP A 225 13.44 5.58 -3.78
N ASN A 226 13.72 6.23 -2.65
CA ASN A 226 14.93 6.04 -1.88
C ASN A 226 14.59 5.80 -0.41
N LEU A 227 14.22 4.55 -0.10
CA LEU A 227 14.14 4.07 1.28
C LEU A 227 15.50 4.09 2.02
N ALA A 228 16.59 4.39 1.29
CA ALA A 228 17.91 4.68 1.83
C ALA A 228 18.05 6.19 2.15
N LEU A 229 17.91 6.50 3.43
CA LEU A 229 17.88 7.79 4.15
C LEU A 229 19.02 8.83 3.89
N THR A 230 19.57 9.05 2.69
CA THR A 230 20.77 9.93 2.58
C THR A 230 20.98 10.81 1.34
N GLN A 231 20.04 10.96 0.39
CA GLN A 231 20.30 11.89 -0.72
C GLN A 231 19.14 12.83 -1.00
N GLU A 232 19.39 14.14 -0.83
CA GLU A 232 18.67 15.24 -1.48
C GLU A 232 18.92 15.13 -2.99
N GLY A 233 18.32 14.12 -3.61
CA GLY A 233 18.26 14.00 -5.06
C GLY A 233 17.32 15.06 -5.64
N PRO A 234 17.45 15.38 -6.94
CA PRO A 234 16.44 16.17 -7.63
C PRO A 234 15.08 15.48 -7.49
N ARG A 235 14.05 16.25 -7.15
CA ARG A 235 12.67 15.74 -7.06
C ARG A 235 12.26 15.17 -8.42
N ASN A 236 11.51 14.08 -8.41
CA ASN A 236 11.02 13.47 -9.66
C ASN A 236 9.79 14.20 -10.25
N TYR A 237 9.39 15.30 -9.63
CA TYR A 237 8.25 16.12 -10.03
C TYR A 237 8.56 17.61 -9.91
N ALA A 238 7.75 18.42 -10.58
CA ALA A 238 7.77 19.87 -10.44
C ALA A 238 6.34 20.44 -10.35
N PHE A 239 6.18 21.56 -9.66
CA PHE A 239 4.99 22.40 -9.76
C PHE A 239 5.22 23.46 -10.83
N LYS A 240 4.31 23.60 -11.79
CA LYS A 240 4.40 24.62 -12.84
C LYS A 240 3.02 25.21 -13.17
N PRO A 241 2.96 26.48 -13.61
CA PRO A 241 1.83 26.97 -14.39
C PRO A 241 1.80 26.16 -15.68
N LEU A 242 0.61 25.69 -16.06
CA LEU A 242 0.43 24.96 -17.30
C LEU A 242 -0.65 25.72 -18.06
N GLU A 243 -0.23 26.53 -19.03
CA GLU A 243 -1.13 27.29 -19.91
C GLU A 243 -1.96 26.34 -20.81
N ASP A 244 -1.44 25.13 -21.10
CA ASP A 244 -2.05 24.15 -22.00
C ASP A 244 -2.23 22.77 -21.33
N TRP A 245 -3.41 22.57 -20.75
CA TRP A 245 -3.87 21.33 -20.11
C TRP A 245 -4.65 20.40 -21.05
N TRP A 246 -5.08 20.90 -22.22
CA TRP A 246 -6.07 20.30 -23.11
C TRP A 246 -5.73 20.56 -24.57
#